data_AF-A0A933L2K9-F1
#
_entry.id   AF-A0A933L2K9-F1
#
_cell.length_a   1.000
_cell.length_b   1.000
_cell.length_c   1.000
_cell.angle_alpha   90.00
_cell.angle_beta   90.00
_cell.angle_gamma   90.00
#
_symmetry.space_group_name_H-M   'P 1'
#
loop_
_entity.id
_entity.type
_entity.pdbx_description
1 polymer ?
#
loop_
_entity_poly.entity_id
_entity_poly.type
_entity_poly.pdbx_seq_one_letter_code
_entity_poly.pdbx_strand_id
1 'polypeptide(L)'
;MSLTSDLMAVAETYCSKTGRSPSRIATIIFNDGKKFDLIAGGADLGTRPFERAMAWFAANWPAGVAWPVGIERPLTRPSATLSPEGRGEEEVSP
;
A
#
# COMPACT_ATOMS: atom_id res chain seq x y z
N MET A 1 -12.25 -0.53 14.58
CA MET A 1 -11.09 -0.42 13.67
C MET A 1 -11.65 -0.13 12.29
N SER A 2 -11.14 0.90 11.62
CA SER A 2 -11.62 1.28 10.29
C SER A 2 -10.76 0.59 9.23
N LEU A 3 -11.32 0.34 8.05
CA LEU A 3 -10.60 -0.22 6.90
C LEU A 3 -9.35 0.60 6.55
N THR A 4 -9.38 1.91 6.75
CA THR A 4 -8.22 2.79 6.57
C THR A 4 -7.09 2.48 7.55
N SER A 5 -7.40 2.18 8.81
CA SER A 5 -6.40 1.80 9.82
C SER A 5 -5.74 0.47 9.49
N ASP A 6 -6.53 -0.50 9.03
CA ASP A 6 -6.01 -1.81 8.62
C ASP A 6 -5.06 -1.67 7.41
N LEU A 7 -5.46 -0.88 6.41
CA LEU A 7 -4.60 -0.61 5.26
C LEU A 7 -3.30 0.07 5.67
N MET A 8 -3.36 1.05 6.59
CA MET A 8 -2.17 1.72 7.12
C MET A 8 -1.23 0.73 7.81
N ALA A 9 -1.75 -0.17 8.65
CA ALA A 9 -0.94 -1.18 9.34
C ALA A 9 -0.25 -2.15 8.35
N VAL A 10 -0.97 -2.59 7.30
CA VAL A 10 -0.39 -3.42 6.23
C VAL A 10 0.69 -2.65 5.47
N ALA A 11 0.40 -1.40 5.09
CA ALA A 11 1.33 -0.55 4.35
C ALA A 11 2.60 -0.25 5.15
N GLU A 12 2.47 0.07 6.44
CA GLU A 12 3.59 0.34 7.33
C GLU A 12 4.46 -0.90 7.52
N THR A 13 3.84 -2.06 7.79
CA THR A 13 4.56 -3.35 7.91
C THR A 13 5.33 -3.65 6.63
N TYR A 14 4.68 -3.47 5.47
CA TYR A 14 5.30 -3.68 4.17
C TYR A 14 6.48 -2.73 3.94
N CYS A 15 6.31 -1.43 4.19
CA CYS A 15 7.34 -0.42 4.00
C CYS A 15 8.52 -0.65 4.93
N SER A 16 8.26 -0.98 6.21
CA SER A 16 9.28 -1.30 7.20
C SER A 16 10.13 -2.52 6.80
N LYS A 17 9.51 -3.55 6.22
CA LYS A 17 10.22 -4.78 5.81
C LYS A 17 10.88 -4.69 4.45
N THR A 18 10.31 -3.93 3.52
CA THR A 18 10.85 -3.77 2.15
C THR A 18 11.76 -2.56 2.00
N GLY A 19 11.78 -1.64 2.96
CA GLY A 19 12.51 -0.38 2.89
C GLY A 19 11.95 0.60 1.84
N ARG A 20 10.71 0.39 1.38
CA ARG A 20 10.07 1.23 0.35
C ARG A 20 9.30 2.39 0.95
N SER A 21 9.32 3.54 0.29
CA SER A 21 8.56 4.71 0.73
C SER A 21 7.05 4.52 0.53
N PRO A 22 6.21 4.88 1.52
CA PRO A 22 4.75 4.76 1.43
C PRO A 22 4.19 5.54 0.24
N SER A 23 4.71 6.74 -0.06
CA SER A 23 4.31 7.55 -1.21
C SER A 23 4.49 6.83 -2.54
N ARG A 24 5.57 6.03 -2.68
CA ARG A 24 5.81 5.23 -3.90
C ARG A 24 4.78 4.11 -4.02
N ILE A 25 4.47 3.44 -2.93
CA ILE A 25 3.45 2.38 -2.89
C ILE A 25 2.05 2.98 -3.18
N ALA A 26 1.74 4.15 -2.63
CA ALA A 26 0.50 4.87 -2.91
C ALA A 26 0.38 5.20 -4.41
N THR A 27 1.44 5.71 -5.04
CA THR A 27 1.44 5.94 -6.50
C THR A 27 1.23 4.63 -7.27
N ILE A 28 1.86 3.52 -6.89
CA ILE A 28 1.69 2.24 -7.59
C ILE A 28 0.25 1.72 -7.50
N ILE A 29 -0.37 1.85 -6.32
CA ILE A 29 -1.70 1.29 -6.04
C ILE A 29 -2.82 2.23 -6.51
N PHE A 30 -2.69 3.52 -6.22
CA PHE A 30 -3.73 4.54 -6.39
C PHE A 30 -3.49 5.46 -7.56
N ASN A 31 -2.29 5.43 -8.18
CA ASN A 31 -1.81 6.47 -9.08
C ASN A 31 -1.78 7.86 -8.42
N ASP A 32 -1.72 7.90 -7.10
CA ASP A 32 -1.79 9.11 -6.28
C ASP A 32 -0.89 8.92 -5.07
N GLY A 33 0.29 9.54 -5.09
CA GLY A 33 1.30 9.40 -4.04
C GLY A 33 0.92 10.07 -2.71
N LYS A 34 -0.10 10.93 -2.70
CA LYS A 34 -0.59 11.63 -1.50
C LYS A 34 -1.73 10.87 -0.82
N LYS A 35 -2.17 9.75 -1.40
CA LYS A 35 -3.33 9.00 -0.89
C LYS A 35 -3.15 8.55 0.55
N PHE A 36 -1.96 8.08 0.91
CA PHE A 36 -1.67 7.67 2.28
C PHE A 36 -1.61 8.86 3.24
N ASP A 37 -1.03 9.99 2.83
CA ASP A 37 -1.03 11.21 3.65
C ASP A 37 -2.45 11.73 3.90
N LEU A 38 -3.32 11.67 2.89
CA LEU A 38 -4.73 12.02 3.03
C LEU A 38 -5.44 11.11 4.03
N ILE A 39 -5.24 9.79 3.93
CA ILE A 39 -5.82 8.81 4.86
C ILE A 39 -5.29 9.05 6.28
N ALA A 40 -3.99 9.32 6.43
CA ALA A 40 -3.38 9.66 7.72
C ALA A 40 -3.94 10.98 8.30
N GLY A 41 -4.31 11.93 7.44
CA GLY A 41 -5.01 13.16 7.80
C GLY A 41 -6.51 12.98 8.11
N GLY A 42 -7.04 11.75 8.06
CA GLY A 42 -8.44 11.45 8.36
C GLY A 42 -9.36 11.44 7.14
N ALA A 43 -8.83 11.40 5.92
CA ALA A 43 -9.66 11.23 4.73
C ALA A 43 -10.25 9.82 4.64
N ASP A 44 -11.50 9.75 4.18
CA ASP A 44 -12.16 8.48 3.93
C ASP A 44 -11.60 7.78 2.68
N LEU A 45 -11.48 6.46 2.80
CA LEU A 45 -11.15 5.59 1.68
C LEU A 45 -12.38 4.78 1.29
N GLY A 46 -12.81 4.90 0.05
CA GLY A 46 -13.85 4.04 -0.48
C GLY A 46 -13.43 2.57 -0.48
N THR A 47 -14.41 1.67 -0.46
CA THR A 47 -14.21 0.20 -0.50
C THR A 47 -13.39 -0.24 -1.72
N ARG A 48 -13.69 0.29 -2.91
CA ARG A 48 -12.95 -0.03 -4.15
C ARG A 48 -11.43 0.24 -4.07
N PRO A 49 -10.98 1.45 -3.71
CA PRO A 49 -9.55 1.70 -3.54
C PRO A 49 -8.93 0.84 -2.44
N PHE A 50 -9.63 0.62 -1.32
CA PHE A 50 -9.15 -0.27 -0.26
C PHE A 50 -8.89 -1.70 -0.76
N GLU A 51 -9.87 -2.31 -1.43
CA GLU A 51 -9.75 -3.66 -2.00
C GLU A 51 -8.59 -3.77 -2.99
N ARG A 52 -8.42 -2.76 -3.86
CA ARG A 52 -7.32 -2.71 -4.83
C ARG A 52 -5.95 -2.67 -4.15
N ALA A 53 -5.83 -1.90 -3.07
CA ALA A 53 -4.61 -1.79 -2.30
C ALA A 53 -4.25 -3.09 -1.58
N MET A 54 -5.23 -3.68 -0.89
CA MET A 54 -5.06 -4.94 -0.19
C MET A 54 -4.69 -6.08 -1.14
N ALA A 55 -5.32 -6.17 -2.31
CA ALA A 55 -4.98 -7.16 -3.33
C ALA A 55 -3.55 -6.98 -3.85
N TRP A 56 -3.10 -5.74 -4.05
CA TRP A 56 -1.71 -5.48 -4.46
C TRP A 56 -0.70 -5.89 -3.39
N PHE A 57 -0.96 -5.58 -2.12
CA PHE A 57 -0.12 -6.02 -1.00
C PHE A 57 -0.09 -7.54 -0.90
N ALA A 58 -1.24 -8.22 -1.01
CA ALA A 58 -1.31 -9.67 -0.98
C ALA A 58 -0.49 -10.32 -2.11
N ALA A 59 -0.44 -9.71 -3.29
CA ALA A 59 0.35 -10.18 -4.41
C ALA A 59 1.85 -9.89 -4.28
N ASN A 60 2.21 -8.72 -3.77
CA ASN A 60 3.60 -8.25 -3.69
C ASN A 60 4.24 -8.48 -2.33
N TRP A 61 3.57 -9.18 -1.42
CA TRP A 61 4.01 -9.36 -0.04
C TRP A 61 5.38 -10.06 0.00
N PRO A 62 6.36 -9.53 0.75
CA PRO A 62 7.68 -10.14 0.84
C PRO A 62 7.59 -11.57 1.41
N ALA A 63 8.30 -12.49 0.78
CA ALA A 63 8.43 -13.85 1.27
C ALA A 63 9.13 -13.85 2.64
N GLY A 64 8.62 -14.61 3.60
CA GLY A 64 9.16 -14.68 4.96
C GLY A 64 8.66 -13.61 5.93
N VAL A 65 7.74 -12.73 5.51
CA VAL A 65 7.08 -11.78 6.41
C VAL A 65 5.68 -12.25 6.75
N ALA A 66 5.36 -12.33 8.03
CA ALA A 66 4.00 -12.64 8.49
C ALA A 66 3.04 -11.51 8.10
N TRP A 67 1.86 -11.89 7.63
CA TRP A 67 0.77 -10.94 7.42
C TRP A 67 0.29 -10.40 8.78
N PRO A 68 -0.12 -9.12 8.90
CA PRO A 68 -0.58 -8.58 10.17
C PRO A 68 -1.76 -9.36 10.75
N VAL A 69 -1.69 -9.64 12.05
CA VAL A 69 -2.77 -10.32 12.77
C VAL A 69 -4.00 -9.41 12.84
N GLY A 70 -5.18 -9.98 12.55
CA GLY A 70 -6.46 -9.27 12.58
C GLY A 70 -6.87 -8.65 11.24
N ILE A 71 -6.04 -8.78 10.20
CA ILE A 71 -6.34 -8.24 8.87
C ILE A 71 -6.50 -9.38 7.87
N GLU A 72 -7.67 -9.48 7.25
CA GLU A 72 -7.94 -10.49 6.23
C GLU A 72 -7.12 -10.21 4.96
N ARG A 73 -6.30 -11.19 4.57
CA ARG A 73 -5.54 -11.12 3.32
C ARG A 73 -6.46 -11.49 2.16
N PRO A 74 -6.73 -10.57 1.20
CA PRO A 74 -7.55 -10.92 0.05
C PRO A 74 -6.83 -11.97 -0.81
N LEU A 75 -7.57 -13.02 -1.16
CA LEU A 75 -7.12 -14.08 -2.08
C LEU A 75 -7.36 -13.72 -3.55
N THR A 76 -7.89 -12.52 -3.83
CA THR A 76 -8.24 -12.08 -5.17
C THR A 76 -6.98 -11.95 -6.02
N ARG A 77 -6.92 -12.77 -7.07
CA ARG A 77 -5.80 -12.84 -8.01
C ARG A 77 -5.50 -11.44 -8.54
N PRO A 78 -4.26 -10.94 -8.44
CA PRO A 78 -3.93 -9.64 -9.00
C PRO A 78 -4.17 -9.70 -10.51
N SER A 79 -4.99 -8.79 -11.04
CA SER A 79 -5.00 -8.49 -12.47
C SER A 79 -3.71 -7.72 -12.77
N ALA A 80 -2.62 -8.47 -12.88
CA ALA A 80 -1.27 -7.94 -13.01
C ALA A 80 -1.04 -7.38 -14.42
N THR A 81 -1.24 -6.05 -14.57
CA THR A 81 -0.58 -5.23 -15.61
C THR A 81 -0.38 -3.80 -15.09
N LEU A 82 0.24 -3.64 -13.92
CA LEU A 82 0.71 -2.33 -13.46
C LEU A 82 2.22 -2.41 -13.26
N SER A 83 2.93 -2.44 -14.39
CA SER A 83 4.36 -2.17 -14.47
C SER A 83 4.58 -0.68 -14.19
N PRO A 84 5.44 -0.29 -13.23
CA PRO A 84 5.79 1.11 -13.05
C PRO A 84 7.09 1.39 -13.79
N GLU A 85 7.00 1.77 -15.07
CA GLU A 85 7.98 2.72 -15.63
C GLU A 85 7.67 4.08 -15.00
N GLY A 86 8.22 4.32 -13.82
CA GLY A 86 8.00 5.54 -13.04
C GLY A 86 9.33 6.09 -12.54
N ARG A 87 10.00 6.80 -13.44
CA ARG A 87 11.07 7.79 -13.22
C ARG A 87 10.56 8.90 -12.28
N GLY A 88 11.42 9.36 -11.39
CA GLY A 88 11.18 10.31 -10.27
C GLY A 88 12.14 9.93 -9.14
N GLU A 89 13.43 10.32 -9.06
CA GLU A 89 13.97 11.71 -8.93
C GLU A 89 13.05 12.52 -8.00
N GLU A 90 13.44 13.05 -6.83
CA GLU A 90 14.69 13.48 -6.21
C GLU A 90 14.25 13.80 -4.75
N GLU A 91 14.91 13.37 -3.68
CA GLU A 91 15.71 14.25 -2.83
C GLU A 91 16.10 13.45 -1.59
N VAL A 92 17.40 13.32 -1.43
CA VAL A 92 18.07 12.71 -0.29
C VAL A 92 18.09 13.77 0.83
N SER A 93 17.83 13.33 2.05
CA SER A 93 18.03 14.08 3.29
C SER A 93 19.33 14.90 3.32
N PRO A 94 19.35 15.99 4.09
CA PRO A 94 20.22 15.96 5.28
C PRO A 94 19.45 16.10 6.61
#